data_AF-A0A2C0Z6S3-F1
#
_entry.id   AF-A0A2C0Z6S3-F1
#
_cell.length_a   1.000
_cell.length_b   1.000
_cell.length_c   1.000
_cell.angle_alpha   90.00
_cell.angle_beta   90.00
_cell.angle_gamma   90.00
#
_symmetry.space_group_name_H-M   'P 1'
#
loop_
_entity.id
_entity.type
_entity.pdbx_description
1 polymer ?
#
loop_
_entity_poly.entity_id
_entity_poly.type
_entity_poly.pdbx_seq_one_letter_code
_entity_poly.pdbx_strand_id
1 'polypeptide(L)'
;MLSNTVKHFKYPNEVSKKIGWLLAEVIFTQWQVETAHFTSKNFKKNNNFAGQTCHPGLPLSSRGTVKPKSEGGYYIKYDDPIKGYVDFVLSHSRYDKVKTYKTANEQFKEKKDQEESK
;
A
#
# COMPACT_ATOMS: atom_id res chain seq x y z
N MET A 1 28.26 2.71 -5.98
CA MET A 1 27.07 1.89 -5.65
C MET A 1 25.98 2.84 -5.17
N LEU A 2 24.79 2.82 -5.79
CA LEU A 2 23.65 3.63 -5.30
C LEU A 2 23.11 3.00 -4.01
N SER A 3 22.86 3.80 -2.98
CA SER A 3 22.37 3.32 -1.69
C SER A 3 21.03 2.59 -1.86
N ASN A 4 20.75 1.62 -0.99
CA ASN A 4 19.51 0.84 -1.03
C ASN A 4 18.25 1.73 -1.05
N THR A 5 18.33 2.94 -0.52
CA THR A 5 17.27 3.96 -0.56
C THR A 5 16.85 4.34 -2.00
N VAL A 6 17.79 4.40 -2.95
CA VAL A 6 17.51 4.76 -4.35
C VAL A 6 16.79 3.63 -5.10
N LYS A 7 17.04 2.36 -4.73
CA LYS A 7 16.38 1.20 -5.36
C LYS A 7 14.90 1.09 -5.00
N HIS A 8 14.48 1.58 -3.84
CA HIS A 8 13.10 1.44 -3.35
C HIS A 8 12.16 2.58 -3.80
N PHE A 9 12.70 3.63 -4.44
CA PHE A 9 11.90 4.76 -4.96
C PHE A 9 11.29 4.51 -6.36
N LYS A 10 11.64 3.40 -7.03
CA LYS A 10 11.13 3.10 -8.37
C LYS A 10 9.63 2.75 -8.36
N TYR A 11 9.20 1.87 -7.46
CA TYR A 11 7.80 1.43 -7.39
C TYR A 11 6.84 2.52 -6.90
N PRO A 12 7.14 3.30 -5.86
CA PRO A 12 6.29 4.43 -5.47
C PRO A 12 6.12 5.45 -6.61
N ASN A 13 7.18 5.74 -7.37
CA ASN A 13 7.09 6.62 -8.54
C ASN A 13 6.20 6.04 -9.65
N GLU A 14 6.33 4.76 -9.95
CA GLU A 14 5.48 4.09 -10.95
C GLU A 14 4.01 4.05 -10.53
N VAL A 15 3.73 3.76 -9.25
CA VAL A 15 2.39 3.83 -8.68
C VAL A 15 1.85 5.24 -8.78
N SER A 16 2.60 6.25 -8.32
CA SER A 16 2.20 7.67 -8.31
C SER A 16 1.71 8.12 -9.69
N LYS A 17 2.46 7.78 -10.73
CA LYS A 17 2.09 8.05 -12.13
C LYS A 17 0.80 7.34 -12.56
N LYS A 18 0.60 6.09 -12.14
CA LYS A 18 -0.59 5.30 -12.50
C LYS A 18 -1.87 5.76 -11.79
N ILE A 19 -1.77 6.18 -10.51
CA ILE A 19 -2.94 6.60 -9.72
C ILE A 19 -3.21 8.12 -9.80
N GLY A 20 -2.32 8.88 -10.44
CA GLY A 20 -2.41 10.33 -10.55
C GLY A 20 -2.13 11.06 -9.24
N TRP A 21 -1.37 10.46 -8.33
CA TRP A 21 -0.93 11.12 -7.10
C TRP A 21 0.33 11.92 -7.38
N LEU A 22 0.43 13.11 -6.78
CA LEU A 22 1.56 14.01 -7.04
C LEU A 22 2.86 13.54 -6.38
N LEU A 23 2.80 12.72 -5.32
CA LEU A 23 3.95 12.53 -4.43
C LEU A 23 4.21 11.06 -4.13
N ALA A 24 5.17 10.49 -4.86
CA ALA A 24 5.76 9.18 -4.61
C ALA A 24 6.30 9.04 -3.17
N GLU A 25 6.68 10.14 -2.54
CA GLU A 25 7.11 10.23 -1.14
C GLU A 25 6.02 9.77 -0.17
N VAL A 26 4.75 10.14 -0.39
CA VAL A 26 3.64 9.72 0.48
C VAL A 26 3.43 8.21 0.41
N ILE A 27 3.52 7.65 -0.79
CA ILE A 27 3.39 6.21 -1.03
C ILE A 27 4.58 5.47 -0.40
N PHE A 28 5.80 5.97 -0.62
CA PHE A 28 7.01 5.39 -0.07
C PHE A 28 6.99 5.37 1.46
N THR A 29 6.68 6.50 2.09
CA THR A 29 6.60 6.63 3.56
C THR A 29 5.54 5.70 4.13
N GLN A 30 4.35 5.63 3.52
CA GLN A 30 3.33 4.67 3.96
C GLN A 30 3.85 3.24 3.88
N TRP A 31 4.44 2.85 2.75
CA TRP A 31 4.95 1.50 2.59
C TRP A 31 6.07 1.19 3.58
N GLN A 32 6.92 2.15 3.92
CA GLN A 32 7.91 1.97 4.98
C GLN A 32 7.26 1.64 6.31
N VAL A 33 6.21 2.36 6.71
CA VAL A 33 5.50 2.08 7.97
C VAL A 33 4.85 0.70 7.93
N GLU A 34 4.07 0.41 6.90
CA GLU A 34 3.26 -0.81 6.77
C GLU A 34 4.11 -2.08 6.61
N THR A 35 5.31 -1.97 6.05
CA THR A 35 6.16 -3.13 5.73
C THR A 35 7.37 -3.29 6.66
N ALA A 36 7.40 -2.56 7.78
CA ALA A 36 8.54 -2.49 8.68
C ALA A 36 9.83 -2.14 7.92
N HIS A 37 9.81 -1.02 7.20
CA HIS A 37 10.87 -0.54 6.32
C HIS A 37 11.29 -1.58 5.26
N PHE A 38 10.32 -2.23 4.62
CA PHE A 38 10.51 -3.25 3.58
C PHE A 38 11.24 -4.52 4.05
N THR A 39 11.31 -4.76 5.37
CA THR A 39 11.96 -5.94 5.94
C THR A 39 11.00 -7.11 6.15
N SER A 40 9.68 -6.87 6.17
CA SER A 40 8.67 -7.90 6.41
C SER A 40 8.71 -9.04 5.38
N LYS A 41 8.87 -10.29 5.88
CA LYS A 41 8.86 -11.51 5.05
C LYS A 41 7.47 -11.80 4.46
N ASN A 42 6.40 -11.51 5.21
CA ASN A 42 5.02 -11.71 4.75
C ASN A 42 4.70 -10.79 3.57
N PHE A 43 5.10 -9.52 3.67
CA PHE A 43 4.99 -8.57 2.57
C PHE A 43 5.66 -9.11 1.30
N LYS A 44 6.95 -9.49 1.38
CA LYS A 44 7.72 -9.99 0.23
C LYS A 44 7.10 -11.23 -0.40
N LYS A 45 6.56 -12.14 0.42
CA LYS A 45 5.93 -13.38 -0.05
C LYS A 45 4.59 -13.14 -0.75
N ASN A 46 3.88 -12.08 -0.36
CA ASN A 46 2.53 -11.78 -0.85
C ASN A 46 2.49 -10.67 -1.91
N ASN A 47 3.62 -10.02 -2.23
CA ASN A 47 3.64 -8.84 -3.11
C ASN A 47 2.65 -7.75 -2.66
N ASN A 48 2.52 -7.54 -1.34
CA ASN A 48 1.44 -6.75 -0.75
C ASN A 48 1.99 -5.53 0.03
N PHE A 49 2.27 -4.44 -0.69
CA PHE A 49 3.00 -3.27 -0.16
C PHE A 49 2.26 -2.43 0.90
N ALA A 50 0.96 -2.65 1.11
CA ALA A 50 0.18 -1.86 2.06
C ALA A 50 -0.67 -2.73 2.99
N GLY A 51 -0.25 -3.96 3.21
CA GLY A 51 -0.82 -4.83 4.25
C GLY A 51 -2.28 -5.21 4.02
N GLN A 52 -2.79 -5.15 2.78
CA GLN A 52 -4.20 -5.44 2.50
C GLN A 52 -4.59 -6.85 2.96
N THR A 53 -5.75 -6.96 3.60
CA THR A 53 -6.24 -8.20 4.19
C THR A 53 -7.37 -8.80 3.35
N CYS A 54 -7.46 -10.13 3.35
CA CYS A 54 -8.57 -10.81 2.69
C CYS A 54 -9.89 -10.46 3.38
N HIS A 55 -10.90 -10.13 2.59
CA HIS A 55 -12.28 -9.94 3.02
C HIS A 55 -13.22 -10.94 2.33
N PRO A 56 -14.44 -11.14 2.83
CA PRO A 56 -15.44 -11.98 2.17
C PRO A 56 -15.64 -11.54 0.71
N GLY A 57 -15.78 -12.52 -0.20
CA GLY A 57 -15.97 -12.28 -1.63
C GLY A 57 -14.71 -12.28 -2.50
N LEU A 58 -13.50 -12.27 -1.91
CA LEU A 58 -12.28 -12.50 -2.69
C LEU A 58 -12.11 -13.98 -3.08
N PRO A 59 -11.59 -14.27 -4.28
CA PRO A 59 -11.30 -15.63 -4.67
C PRO A 59 -10.20 -16.22 -3.80
N LEU A 60 -10.26 -17.54 -3.55
CA LEU A 60 -9.26 -18.24 -2.72
C LEU A 60 -7.84 -18.11 -3.27
N SER A 61 -7.68 -17.94 -4.58
CA SER A 61 -6.39 -17.70 -5.25
C SER A 61 -5.71 -16.41 -4.80
N SER A 62 -6.47 -15.41 -4.33
CA SER A 62 -5.93 -14.16 -3.80
C SER A 62 -5.48 -14.27 -2.34
N ARG A 63 -5.59 -15.44 -1.70
CA ARG A 63 -5.20 -15.66 -0.31
C ARG A 63 -3.69 -15.85 -0.19
N GLY A 64 -3.05 -14.97 0.59
CA GLY A 64 -1.63 -15.02 0.91
C GLY A 64 -1.33 -15.69 2.26
N THR A 65 -0.28 -15.21 2.92
CA THR A 65 0.10 -15.71 4.25
C THR A 65 -0.94 -15.41 5.32
N VAL A 66 -0.96 -16.22 6.36
CA VAL A 66 -1.77 -16.00 7.57
C VAL A 66 -1.31 -14.71 8.27
N LYS A 67 -2.27 -13.97 8.84
CA LYS A 67 -2.03 -12.83 9.73
C LYS A 67 -1.56 -13.29 11.12
N PRO A 68 -1.04 -12.39 11.98
CA PRO A 68 -0.81 -12.71 13.39
C PRO A 68 -2.04 -13.35 14.04
N LYS A 69 -1.82 -14.33 14.92
CA LYS A 69 -2.90 -15.12 15.54
C LYS A 69 -3.93 -14.24 16.26
N SER A 70 -3.49 -13.13 16.85
CA SER A 70 -4.34 -12.14 17.53
C SER A 70 -5.30 -11.41 16.59
N GLU A 71 -4.97 -11.28 15.31
CA GLU A 71 -5.79 -10.54 14.34
C GLU A 71 -6.71 -11.45 13.52
N GLY A 72 -6.34 -12.73 13.36
CA GLY A 72 -7.07 -13.68 12.53
C GLY A 72 -7.05 -13.37 11.02
N GLY A 73 -7.31 -14.39 10.19
CA GLY A 73 -7.42 -14.22 8.73
C GLY A 73 -6.10 -14.25 7.96
N TYR A 74 -6.12 -13.70 6.75
CA TYR A 74 -5.04 -13.79 5.75
C TYR A 74 -4.77 -12.44 5.10
N TYR A 75 -3.53 -12.22 4.67
CA TYR A 75 -3.20 -11.12 3.76
C TYR A 75 -3.60 -11.47 2.32
N ILE A 76 -3.85 -10.47 1.49
CA ILE A 76 -4.01 -10.66 0.05
C ILE A 76 -2.63 -10.96 -0.57
N LYS A 77 -2.58 -11.89 -1.52
CA LYS A 77 -1.44 -12.12 -2.41
C LYS A 77 -1.73 -11.51 -3.78
N TYR A 78 -0.76 -10.77 -4.30
CA TYR A 78 -0.78 -10.20 -5.64
C TYR A 78 0.27 -10.88 -6.52
N ASP A 79 0.01 -10.97 -7.82
CA ASP A 79 1.02 -11.44 -8.78
C ASP A 79 2.08 -10.36 -9.02
N ASP A 80 1.64 -9.10 -9.09
CA ASP A 80 2.48 -7.93 -9.23
C ASP A 80 2.15 -6.91 -8.12
N PRO A 81 3.16 -6.42 -7.37
CA PRO A 81 2.91 -5.62 -6.20
C PRO A 81 2.54 -4.16 -6.52
N ILE A 82 2.89 -3.65 -7.72
CA ILE A 82 2.49 -2.32 -8.20
C ILE A 82 1.02 -2.37 -8.60
N LYS A 83 0.66 -3.34 -9.44
CA LYS A 83 -0.72 -3.54 -9.92
C LYS A 83 -1.68 -3.73 -8.75
N GLY A 84 -1.32 -4.57 -7.78
CA GLY A 84 -2.14 -4.79 -6.59
C GLY A 84 -2.45 -3.52 -5.80
N TYR A 85 -1.45 -2.67 -5.57
CA TYR A 85 -1.65 -1.40 -4.87
C TYR A 85 -2.44 -0.38 -5.71
N VAL A 86 -2.17 -0.29 -7.02
CA VAL A 86 -2.90 0.60 -7.93
C VAL A 86 -4.38 0.23 -7.98
N ASP A 87 -4.70 -1.05 -8.20
CA ASP A 87 -6.07 -1.54 -8.25
C ASP A 87 -6.80 -1.27 -6.94
N PHE A 88 -6.13 -1.45 -5.80
CA PHE A 88 -6.68 -1.12 -4.49
C PHE A 88 -7.01 0.37 -4.35
N VAL A 89 -6.08 1.26 -4.66
CA VAL A 89 -6.30 2.71 -4.54
C VAL A 89 -7.42 3.17 -5.47
N LEU A 90 -7.47 2.66 -6.71
CA LEU A 90 -8.46 3.06 -7.70
C LEU A 90 -9.86 2.48 -7.44
N SER A 91 -9.97 1.35 -6.74
CA SER A 91 -11.26 0.71 -6.42
C SER A 91 -11.92 1.23 -5.14
N HIS A 92 -11.24 2.05 -4.34
CA HIS A 92 -11.76 2.53 -3.06
C HIS A 92 -11.95 4.05 -3.08
N SER A 93 -13.22 4.49 -3.06
CA SER A 93 -13.62 5.90 -3.12
C SER A 93 -13.03 6.78 -2.04
N ARG A 94 -12.61 6.20 -0.89
CA ARG A 94 -11.90 6.94 0.17
C ARG A 94 -10.63 7.64 -0.31
N TYR A 95 -10.04 7.17 -1.42
CA TYR A 95 -8.84 7.76 -2.01
C TYR A 95 -9.11 8.84 -3.07
N ASP A 96 -10.38 9.11 -3.38
CA ASP A 96 -10.74 10.10 -4.40
C ASP A 96 -10.29 11.51 -4.01
N LYS A 97 -10.43 11.87 -2.73
CA LYS A 97 -9.96 13.16 -2.20
C LYS A 97 -8.45 13.26 -2.13
N VAL A 98 -7.73 12.14 -1.98
CA VAL A 98 -6.26 12.17 -1.89
C VAL A 98 -5.64 12.73 -3.17
N LYS A 99 -6.30 12.53 -4.31
CA LYS A 99 -5.88 13.05 -5.63
C LYS A 99 -6.00 14.58 -5.74
N THR A 100 -6.81 15.23 -4.90
CA THR A 100 -7.07 16.67 -5.00
C THR A 100 -6.07 17.53 -4.22
N TYR A 101 -5.28 16.93 -3.34
CA TYR A 101 -4.29 17.63 -2.53
C TYR A 101 -3.01 17.92 -3.30
N LYS A 102 -2.45 19.11 -3.10
CA LYS A 102 -1.29 19.62 -3.86
C LYS A 102 0.04 19.39 -3.14
N THR A 103 -0.01 19.02 -1.85
CA THR A 103 1.17 18.84 -1.01
C THR A 103 1.16 17.51 -0.26
N ALA A 104 2.34 17.02 0.16
CA ALA A 104 2.47 15.75 0.89
C ALA A 104 1.75 15.83 2.23
N ASN A 105 1.88 16.98 2.91
CA ASN A 105 1.29 17.19 4.24
C ASN A 105 -0.24 17.14 4.20
N GLU A 106 -0.86 17.71 3.18
CA GLU A 106 -2.33 17.61 2.98
C GLU A 106 -2.75 16.15 2.76
N GLN A 107 -2.00 15.39 1.94
CA GLN A 107 -2.27 13.98 1.70
C GLN A 107 -2.06 13.11 2.97
N PHE A 108 -1.03 13.40 3.77
CA PHE A 108 -0.80 12.69 5.04
C PHE A 108 -1.89 12.99 6.06
N LYS A 109 -2.32 14.25 6.17
CA LYS A 109 -3.37 14.66 7.11
C LYS A 109 -4.70 13.98 6.80
N GLU A 110 -5.16 14.00 5.55
CA GLU A 110 -6.40 13.31 5.16
C GLU A 110 -6.34 11.83 5.53
N LYS A 111 -5.24 11.14 5.20
CA LYS A 111 -5.13 9.70 5.50
C LYS A 111 -5.21 9.42 6.99
N LYS A 112 -4.54 10.23 7.82
CA LYS A 112 -4.59 10.11 9.28
C LYS A 112 -6.03 10.29 9.78
N ASP A 113 -6.72 11.33 9.33
CA ASP A 113 -8.11 11.62 9.71
C ASP A 113 -9.06 10.47 9.29
N GLN A 114 -8.78 9.79 8.17
CA GLN A 114 -9.51 8.60 7.70
C GLN A 114 -9.22 7.32 8.49
N GLU A 115 -8.05 7.20 9.12
CA GLU A 115 -7.69 6.05 9.97
C GLU A 115 -8.25 6.19 11.39
N GLU A 116 -8.29 7.41 11.94
CA GLU A 116 -8.81 7.71 13.28
C GLU A 116 -10.36 7.77 13.35
N SER A 117 -11.04 7.80 12.20
CA SER A 117 -12.52 7.79 12.12
C SER A 117 -13.14 6.38 12.19
N LYS A 118 -12.39 5.36 12.60
CA LYS A 118 -12.83 3.96 12.79
C LYS A 118 -12.92 3.60 14.25
#